data_AF-A0A2G9UGX1-F1
#
_entry.id   AF-A0A2G9UGX1-F1
#
_cell.length_a   1.000
_cell.length_b   1.000
_cell.length_c   1.000
_cell.angle_alpha   90.00
_cell.angle_beta   90.00
_cell.angle_gamma   90.00
#
_symmetry.space_group_name_H-M   'P 1'
#
loop_
_entity.id
_entity.type
_entity.pdbx_description
1 polymer ?
#
loop_
_entity_poly.entity_id
_entity_poly.type
_entity_poly.pdbx_seq_one_letter_code
_entity_poly.pdbx_strand_id
1 'polypeptide(L)'
;MSSGASSMCELRAPVDVMNMAVLWGVTGADARLLISGNAKQVLLRAEARRTVGGALYVAPVQARVDEDDQKVVDASIPACRATHADALQRLLNVKEFRAQVRQLS
;
A
#
# COMPACT_ATOMS: atom_id res chain seq x y z
N MET A 1 10.60 6.63 12.22
CA MET A 1 10.80 8.07 12.48
C MET A 1 9.98 8.87 11.47
N SER A 2 9.48 10.03 11.86
CA SER A 2 8.71 10.96 11.01
C SER A 2 9.15 12.39 11.35
N SER A 3 9.08 13.32 10.39
CA SER A 3 9.46 14.71 10.60
C SER A 3 8.40 15.54 11.33
N GLY A 4 7.10 15.20 11.19
CA GLY A 4 6.01 16.00 11.75
C GLY A 4 5.98 17.46 11.27
N ALA A 5 6.68 17.75 10.17
CA ALA A 5 6.92 19.12 9.70
C ALA A 5 5.62 19.82 9.29
N SER A 6 5.46 21.07 9.73
CA SER A 6 4.34 21.95 9.37
C SER A 6 4.70 22.91 8.23
N SER A 7 5.99 23.14 8.01
CA SER A 7 6.55 23.98 6.94
C SER A 7 7.66 23.25 6.17
N MET A 8 7.93 23.65 4.92
CA MET A 8 8.96 22.99 4.09
C MET A 8 10.37 23.11 4.67
N CYS A 9 10.66 24.19 5.39
CA CYS A 9 11.98 24.47 5.97
C CYS A 9 12.36 23.51 7.12
N GLU A 10 11.38 22.81 7.69
CA GLU A 10 11.59 21.84 8.77
C GLU A 10 11.99 20.44 8.26
N LEU A 11 11.89 20.20 6.94
CA LEU A 11 12.26 18.92 6.35
C LEU A 11 13.78 18.71 6.40
N ARG A 12 14.19 17.47 6.61
CA ARG A 12 15.58 17.04 6.64
C ARG A 12 15.84 15.98 5.59
N ALA A 13 17.05 15.98 5.04
CA ALA A 13 17.44 14.94 4.10
C ALA A 13 17.49 13.57 4.80
N PRO A 14 17.27 12.45 4.09
CA PRO A 14 17.28 11.12 4.68
C PRO A 14 18.56 10.80 5.46
N VAL A 15 19.72 11.28 4.98
CA VAL A 15 21.02 11.09 5.64
C VAL A 15 21.07 11.82 6.98
N ASP A 16 20.58 13.06 7.05
CA ASP A 16 20.51 13.81 8.31
C ASP A 16 19.58 13.12 9.30
N VAL A 17 18.46 12.59 8.85
CA VAL A 17 17.52 11.83 9.69
C VAL A 17 18.18 10.55 10.23
N MET A 18 18.98 9.84 9.42
CA MET A 18 19.75 8.70 9.89
C MET A 18 20.79 9.11 10.95
N ASN A 19 21.51 10.20 10.73
CA ASN A 19 22.48 10.72 11.69
C ASN A 19 21.81 11.09 13.02
N MET A 20 20.61 11.71 12.97
CA MET A 20 19.81 11.98 14.17
C MET A 20 19.41 10.70 14.92
N ALA A 21 19.08 9.61 14.22
CA ALA A 21 18.80 8.34 14.86
C ALA A 21 20.02 7.77 15.60
N VAL A 22 21.22 7.94 15.03
CA VAL A 22 22.48 7.52 15.66
C VAL A 22 22.73 8.29 16.95
N LEU A 23 22.42 9.59 16.99
CA LEU A 23 22.49 10.39 18.21
C LEU A 23 21.56 9.87 19.32
N TRP A 24 20.47 9.20 18.95
CA TRP A 24 19.54 8.55 19.90
C TRP A 24 19.89 7.08 20.21
N GLY A 25 21.10 6.63 19.86
CA GLY A 25 21.60 5.30 20.21
C GLY A 25 21.20 4.20 19.23
N VAL A 26 20.61 4.54 18.08
CA VAL A 26 20.39 3.57 17.01
C VAL A 26 21.71 3.25 16.33
N THR A 27 21.97 1.98 16.04
CA THR A 27 23.17 1.60 15.29
C THR A 27 23.15 2.21 13.89
N GLY A 28 24.31 2.54 13.32
CA GLY A 28 24.37 3.09 11.95
C GLY A 28 23.72 2.16 10.90
N ALA A 29 23.80 0.84 11.11
CA ALA A 29 23.17 -0.15 10.26
C ALA A 29 21.63 -0.10 10.33
N ASP A 30 21.08 0.07 11.54
CA ASP A 30 19.63 0.07 11.77
C ASP A 30 18.98 1.43 11.46
N ALA A 31 19.75 2.52 11.48
CA ALA A 31 19.26 3.87 11.21
C ALA A 31 18.59 3.98 9.82
N ARG A 32 19.16 3.32 8.80
CA ARG A 32 18.57 3.25 7.46
C ARG A 32 17.26 2.47 7.44
N LEU A 33 17.16 1.38 8.20
CA LEU A 33 15.97 0.53 8.24
C LEU A 33 14.78 1.27 8.86
N LEU A 34 15.01 2.13 9.84
CA LEU A 34 13.97 2.93 10.51
C LEU A 34 13.19 3.89 9.59
N ILE A 35 13.81 4.35 8.50
CA ILE A 35 13.18 5.27 7.53
C ILE A 35 12.80 4.59 6.21
N SER A 36 13.19 3.31 6.01
CA SER A 36 12.95 2.58 4.77
C SER A 36 12.20 1.27 5.04
N GLY A 37 12.92 0.19 5.35
CA GLY A 37 12.36 -1.16 5.52
C GLY A 37 11.23 -1.23 6.54
N ASN A 38 11.42 -0.63 7.71
CA ASN A 38 10.42 -0.65 8.78
C ASN A 38 9.18 0.16 8.40
N ALA A 39 9.38 1.32 7.75
CA ALA A 39 8.27 2.13 7.25
C ALA A 39 7.45 1.34 6.20
N LYS A 40 8.11 0.64 5.27
CA LYS A 40 7.45 -0.23 4.29
C LYS A 40 6.66 -1.35 4.96
N GLN A 41 7.23 -2.03 5.96
CA GLN A 41 6.53 -3.10 6.68
C GLN A 41 5.29 -2.60 7.41
N VAL A 42 5.35 -1.42 8.03
CA VAL A 42 4.19 -0.79 8.68
C VAL A 42 3.08 -0.51 7.67
N LEU A 43 3.42 0.02 6.49
CA LEU A 43 2.46 0.26 5.42
C LEU A 43 1.83 -1.03 4.90
N LEU A 44 2.63 -2.07 4.64
CA LEU A 44 2.14 -3.39 4.20
C LEU A 44 1.23 -4.03 5.25
N ARG A 45 1.55 -3.91 6.54
CA ARG A 45 0.69 -4.40 7.63
C ARG A 45 -0.62 -3.62 7.71
N ALA A 46 -0.59 -2.31 7.49
CA ALA A 46 -1.80 -1.49 7.44
C ALA A 46 -2.68 -1.84 6.24
N GLU A 47 -2.07 -2.09 5.07
CA GLU A 47 -2.77 -2.55 3.88
C GLU A 47 -3.40 -3.94 4.08
N ALA A 48 -2.65 -4.88 4.66
CA ALA A 48 -3.15 -6.22 4.96
C ALA A 48 -4.34 -6.25 5.93
N ARG A 49 -4.49 -5.23 6.79
CA ARG A 49 -5.69 -5.10 7.65
C ARG A 49 -6.94 -4.69 6.87
N ARG A 50 -6.77 -4.10 5.68
CA ARG A 50 -7.87 -3.71 4.79
C ARG A 50 -8.24 -4.83 3.82
N THR A 51 -7.46 -5.90 3.75
CA THR A 51 -7.71 -7.05 2.88
C THR A 51 -8.32 -8.21 3.66
N VAL A 52 -9.10 -9.05 2.97
CA VAL A 52 -9.71 -10.25 3.57
C VAL A 52 -8.65 -11.33 3.66
N GLY A 53 -8.02 -11.49 4.83
CA GLY A 53 -7.03 -12.56 5.05
C GLY A 53 -5.78 -12.48 4.17
N GLY A 54 -5.37 -11.28 3.74
CA GLY A 54 -4.21 -11.09 2.87
C GLY A 54 -4.49 -11.22 1.37
N ALA A 55 -5.73 -11.51 0.96
CA ALA A 55 -6.10 -11.61 -0.43
C ALA A 55 -6.30 -10.20 -1.05
N LEU A 56 -5.57 -9.92 -2.13
CA LEU A 56 -5.65 -8.67 -2.89
C LEU A 56 -6.23 -8.96 -4.28
N TYR A 57 -7.34 -8.31 -4.62
CA TYR A 57 -7.85 -8.30 -5.99
C TYR A 57 -7.37 -7.04 -6.71
N VAL A 58 -6.43 -7.19 -7.64
CA VAL A 58 -5.98 -6.10 -8.52
C VAL A 58 -6.81 -6.16 -9.80
N ALA A 59 -7.78 -5.27 -9.93
CA ALA A 59 -8.52 -5.13 -11.18
C ALA A 59 -7.61 -4.49 -12.25
N PRO A 60 -7.40 -5.14 -13.41
CA PRO A 60 -6.65 -4.51 -14.49
C PRO A 60 -7.44 -3.32 -15.03
N VAL A 61 -6.79 -2.15 -15.06
CA VAL A 61 -7.35 -0.96 -15.69
C VAL A 61 -7.19 -1.09 -17.20
N GLN A 62 -8.31 -1.23 -17.92
CA GLN A 62 -8.31 -1.18 -19.38
C GLN A 62 -8.38 0.28 -19.82
N ALA A 63 -7.26 0.86 -20.21
CA ALA A 63 -7.26 2.15 -20.89
C ALA A 63 -7.55 1.89 -22.38
N ARG A 64 -8.72 2.34 -22.86
CA ARG A 64 -9.00 2.38 -24.29
C ARG A 64 -8.55 3.74 -24.83
N VAL A 65 -8.01 3.76 -26.04
CA VAL A 65 -7.67 4.99 -26.76
C VAL A 65 -8.80 5.19 -27.76
N ASP A 66 -9.55 6.28 -27.63
CA ASP A 66 -10.57 6.65 -28.62
C ASP A 66 -9.90 7.25 -29.87
N GLU A 67 -10.65 7.29 -30.98
CA GLU A 67 -10.18 7.70 -32.33
C GLU A 67 -9.65 9.15 -32.41
N ASP A 68 -9.82 9.96 -31.36
CA ASP A 68 -9.39 11.37 -31.24
C ASP A 68 -8.06 11.56 -30.45
N ASP A 69 -7.23 10.52 -30.30
CA ASP A 69 -5.97 10.55 -29.51
C ASP A 69 -6.13 10.98 -28.04
N GLN A 70 -7.36 10.90 -27.51
CA GLN A 70 -7.68 11.23 -26.14
C GLN A 70 -7.72 9.94 -25.31
N LYS A 71 -6.81 9.82 -24.33
CA LYS A 71 -6.76 8.65 -23.42
C LYS A 71 -7.92 8.71 -22.43
N VAL A 72 -9.06 8.12 -22.79
CA VAL A 72 -10.18 7.93 -21.87
C VAL A 72 -9.90 6.67 -21.04
N VAL A 73 -9.49 6.89 -19.79
CA VAL A 73 -9.30 5.80 -18.84
C VAL A 73 -10.67 5.43 -18.27
N ASP A 74 -11.33 4.46 -18.90
CA ASP A 74 -12.51 3.77 -18.35
C ASP A 74 -12.07 2.81 -17.23
N ALA A 75 -11.46 3.38 -16.21
CA ALA A 75 -11.13 2.63 -15.02
C ALA A 75 -12.38 2.56 -14.15
N SER A 76 -13.00 1.38 -14.13
CA SER A 76 -13.79 0.92 -12.98
C SER A 76 -12.84 0.78 -11.79
N ILE A 77 -12.35 1.91 -11.27
CA ILE A 77 -11.56 1.95 -10.04
C ILE A 77 -12.58 1.78 -8.93
N PRO A 78 -12.60 0.64 -8.24
CA PRO A 78 -13.46 0.54 -7.08
C PRO A 78 -13.04 1.63 -6.09
N ALA A 79 -13.99 2.48 -5.69
CA ALA A 79 -13.72 3.54 -4.74
C ALA A 79 -13.02 2.97 -3.49
N CYS A 80 -12.05 3.72 -2.95
CA CYS A 80 -11.23 3.37 -1.77
C CYS A 80 -12.02 3.08 -0.48
N ARG A 81 -13.36 3.08 -0.54
CA ARG A 81 -14.34 2.87 0.53
C ARG A 81 -15.13 1.57 0.40
N ALA A 82 -14.69 0.61 -0.42
CA ALA A 82 -15.31 -0.71 -0.44
C ALA A 82 -15.29 -1.32 0.96
N THR A 83 -16.44 -1.75 1.46
CA THR A 83 -16.52 -2.39 2.78
C THR A 83 -15.86 -3.77 2.71
N HIS A 84 -15.47 -4.33 3.86
CA HIS A 84 -14.90 -5.68 3.92
C HIS A 84 -15.82 -6.73 3.26
N ALA A 85 -17.14 -6.56 3.38
CA ALA A 85 -18.13 -7.42 2.74
C ALA A 85 -18.06 -7.33 1.20
N ASP A 86 -17.99 -6.11 0.65
CA ASP A 86 -17.86 -5.90 -0.80
C ASP A 86 -16.56 -6.47 -1.35
N ALA A 87 -15.45 -6.31 -0.61
CA ALA A 87 -14.17 -6.88 -0.97
C ALA A 87 -14.21 -8.42 -0.98
N LEU A 88 -14.85 -9.03 0.02
CA LEU A 88 -15.01 -10.48 0.11
C LEU A 88 -15.87 -11.02 -1.03
N GLN A 89 -17.00 -10.37 -1.34
CA GLN A 89 -17.86 -10.76 -2.46
C GLN A 89 -17.11 -10.76 -3.79
N ARG A 90 -16.25 -9.75 -4.04
CA ARG A 90 -15.41 -9.72 -5.23
C ARG A 90 -14.41 -10.87 -5.28
N LEU A 91 -13.76 -11.17 -4.16
CA LEU A 91 -12.83 -12.29 -4.07
C LEU A 91 -13.53 -13.63 -4.30
N LEU A 92 -14.76 -13.82 -3.78
CA LEU A 92 -15.55 -15.03 -4.03
C LEU A 92 -15.96 -15.21 -5.50
N ASN A 93 -16.01 -14.14 -6.29
CA ASN A 93 -16.24 -14.23 -7.73
C ASN A 93 -15.02 -14.77 -8.50
N VAL A 94 -13.82 -14.71 -7.91
CA VAL A 94 -12.63 -15.35 -8.45
C VAL A 94 -12.72 -16.85 -8.21
N LYS A 95 -12.78 -17.65 -9.29
CA LYS A 95 -12.96 -19.11 -9.23
C LYS A 95 -11.89 -19.80 -8.38
N GLU A 96 -10.64 -19.35 -8.49
CA GLU A 96 -9.48 -19.90 -7.78
C GLU A 96 -9.59 -19.64 -6.27
N PHE A 97 -9.89 -18.41 -5.88
CA PHE A 97 -10.10 -18.06 -4.47
C PHE A 97 -11.29 -18.83 -3.87
N ARG A 98 -12.38 -18.95 -4.61
CA ARG A 98 -13.56 -19.72 -4.18
C ARG A 98 -13.23 -21.20 -3.97
N ALA A 99 -12.39 -21.79 -4.83
CA ALA A 99 -11.95 -23.17 -4.68
C ALA A 99 -11.09 -23.37 -3.43
N GLN A 100 -10.17 -22.43 -3.14
CA GLN A 100 -9.33 -22.47 -1.95
C GLN A 100 -10.14 -22.35 -0.66
N VAL A 101 -11.11 -21.43 -0.60
CA VAL A 101 -11.98 -21.28 0.59
C VAL A 101 -12.77 -22.56 0.89
N ARG A 102 -13.25 -23.26 -0.16
CA ARG A 102 -13.98 -24.54 0.00
C ARG A 102 -13.10 -25.72 0.45
N GLN A 103 -11.79 -25.66 0.21
CA GLN A 103 -10.86 -26.69 0.67
C GLN A 103 -10.48 -26.52 2.15
N LEU A 104 -10.70 -25.33 2.71
CA LEU A 104 -10.37 -24.96 4.09
C LEU A 104 -11.56 -25.02 5.05
N SER A 105 -12.78 -25.25 4.55
CA SER A 105 -14.04 -25.40 5.31
C SER A 105 -14.41 -26.87 5.51
#